data_AF-A0A534XUC7-F1
#
_entry.id   AF-A0A534XUC7-F1
#
_cell.length_a   1.000
_cell.length_b   1.000
_cell.length_c   1.000
_cell.angle_alpha   90.00
_cell.angle_beta   90.00
_cell.angle_gamma   90.00
#
_symmetry.space_group_name_H-M   'P 1'
#
loop_
_entity.id
_entity.type
_entity.pdbx_description
1 polymer ?
#
loop_
_entity_poly.entity_id
_entity_poly.type
_entity_poly.pdbx_seq_one_letter_code
_entity_poly.pdbx_strand_id
1 'polypeptide(L)'
;MLKLPIYLDNNATTPLDPRVLEEMMPYLTTEFGNAASRSHSFGWRAEEAVEEAREQIAALLGGNGKEIVFTSGATESDNLAIKGIAEFYKDKGDHIITCRTEHKAVLDTCKRLERQGYRVTYLPVEKDGRVSLDELRAAITDKTILVSIMFANNEIGTVQPVAEIGALCREKGILFHCDAVQGLGKVPFDVEQMKVDAVSISAHKMYGPKGVGALWVRRKPRVRIAPIIDGGGHERGMRSGTLNVPGIVGFGKAAELARTEMAEEGLRTGRLRMKLQDYLFSHLDHLELNGHPEHRLPGNLNVSFAFVEGEALMMAIKNVAVSSGSACTSASLEPSYVLRACGVSEDLAHTSIRFGIGRFNTEEEIDFVDKVLQHYENPKNVGTLDKNDPNVGTGLVGAPACGDVMRLQIKISDDGKIQDAKFKTFGCGSAIASSSLVTEWVKGKTVDEAMTIKNTQIAQELSLPPVKIHCSVLAEDAIKAAIADWRKKNGAKTAEAIQPQPEQRAE
;
A
#
# COMPACT_ATOMS: atom_id res chain seq x y z
N MET A 1 -17.73 -0.74 12.46
CA MET A 1 -16.87 0.12 13.30
C MET A 1 -15.52 0.18 12.61
N LEU A 2 -15.12 1.34 12.08
CA LEU A 2 -13.94 1.46 11.23
C LEU A 2 -12.65 1.30 12.06
N LYS A 3 -11.75 0.40 11.63
CA LYS A 3 -10.57 -0.04 12.40
C LYS A 3 -9.36 0.75 11.90
N LEU A 4 -8.69 1.47 12.80
CA LEU A 4 -7.49 2.23 12.47
C LEU A 4 -6.21 1.52 12.96
N PRO A 5 -5.07 1.72 12.27
CA PRO A 5 -4.94 2.44 10.99
C PRO A 5 -5.59 1.67 9.82
N ILE A 6 -6.13 2.40 8.84
CA ILE A 6 -6.63 1.81 7.58
C ILE A 6 -5.43 1.27 6.81
N TYR A 7 -5.51 0.03 6.34
CA TYR A 7 -4.41 -0.60 5.61
C TYR A 7 -4.58 -0.48 4.09
N LEU A 8 -3.85 0.46 3.48
CA LEU A 8 -3.79 0.68 2.03
C LEU A 8 -2.37 0.42 1.50
N ASP A 9 -1.68 -0.61 2.02
CA ASP A 9 -0.35 -1.01 1.57
C ASP A 9 -0.29 -2.49 1.15
N ASN A 10 -1.38 -2.98 0.55
CA ASN A 10 -1.51 -4.39 0.15
C ASN A 10 -0.46 -4.84 -0.91
N ASN A 11 0.18 -3.91 -1.62
CA ASN A 11 1.28 -4.22 -2.53
C ASN A 11 2.59 -4.58 -1.79
N ALA A 12 2.78 -4.12 -0.55
CA ALA A 12 3.91 -4.53 0.29
C ALA A 12 3.67 -5.91 0.90
N THR A 13 2.51 -6.12 1.53
CA THR A 13 2.08 -7.43 2.02
C THR A 13 0.58 -7.43 2.25
N THR A 14 -0.05 -8.60 2.27
CA THR A 14 -1.47 -8.72 2.61
C THR A 14 -1.65 -9.35 3.99
N PRO A 15 -2.76 -9.08 4.69
CA PRO A 15 -3.17 -9.91 5.82
C PRO A 15 -3.42 -11.36 5.36
N LEU A 16 -3.22 -12.31 6.27
CA LEU A 16 -3.55 -13.72 6.03
C LEU A 16 -5.08 -13.87 6.00
N ASP A 17 -5.62 -14.52 4.98
CA ASP A 17 -7.06 -14.82 4.93
C ASP A 17 -7.40 -15.79 6.08
N PRO A 18 -8.47 -15.56 6.86
CA PRO A 18 -8.85 -16.45 7.95
C PRO A 18 -9.05 -17.91 7.51
N ARG A 19 -9.58 -18.13 6.28
CA ARG A 19 -9.77 -19.47 5.71
C ARG A 19 -8.43 -20.15 5.40
N VAL A 20 -7.42 -19.36 5.04
CA VAL A 20 -6.05 -19.85 4.85
C VAL A 20 -5.43 -20.21 6.19
N LEU A 21 -5.58 -19.37 7.21
CA LEU A 21 -5.08 -19.69 8.56
C LEU A 21 -5.67 -21.00 9.08
N GLU A 22 -6.98 -21.18 8.94
CA GLU A 22 -7.68 -22.39 9.37
C GLU A 22 -7.09 -23.65 8.71
N GLU A 23 -6.86 -23.61 7.39
CA GLU A 23 -6.25 -24.71 6.63
C GLU A 23 -4.82 -25.04 7.10
N MET A 24 -4.07 -24.03 7.55
CA MET A 24 -2.69 -24.22 8.03
C MET A 24 -2.59 -24.86 9.41
N MET A 25 -3.60 -24.65 10.28
CA MET A 25 -3.51 -25.00 11.71
C MET A 25 -3.27 -26.49 12.01
N PRO A 26 -3.88 -27.46 11.30
CA PRO A 26 -3.60 -28.88 11.53
C PRO A 26 -2.12 -29.21 11.37
N TYR A 27 -1.46 -28.67 10.34
CA TYR A 27 -0.05 -28.94 10.01
C TYR A 27 0.96 -28.27 10.94
N LEU A 28 0.49 -27.36 11.79
CA LEU A 28 1.28 -26.76 12.88
C LEU A 28 1.15 -27.53 14.20
N THR A 29 0.13 -28.38 14.34
CA THR A 29 -0.25 -28.97 15.63
C THR A 29 -0.33 -30.49 15.56
N THR A 30 -1.36 -31.03 14.91
CA THR A 30 -1.68 -32.46 14.91
C THR A 30 -1.09 -33.23 13.72
N GLU A 31 -0.87 -32.59 12.58
CA GLU A 31 -0.36 -33.16 11.33
C GLU A 31 1.08 -32.67 11.01
N PHE A 32 1.97 -32.70 11.99
CA PHE A 32 3.32 -32.11 11.96
C PHE A 32 4.38 -32.92 11.16
N GLY A 33 3.97 -33.94 10.41
CA GLY A 33 4.90 -34.88 9.77
C GLY A 33 5.84 -34.22 8.74
N ASN A 34 7.02 -34.82 8.55
CA ASN A 34 7.93 -34.41 7.49
C ASN A 34 7.55 -35.12 6.17
N ALA A 35 7.24 -34.35 5.11
CA ALA A 35 6.89 -34.89 3.79
C ALA A 35 8.01 -35.73 3.13
N ALA A 36 9.25 -35.65 3.62
CA ALA A 36 10.34 -36.54 3.18
C ALA A 36 10.31 -37.93 3.84
N SER A 37 9.54 -38.12 4.91
CA SER A 37 9.44 -39.41 5.61
C SER A 37 8.56 -40.40 4.84
N ARG A 38 9.20 -41.38 4.18
CA ARG A 38 8.50 -42.36 3.33
C ARG A 38 7.97 -43.60 4.05
N SER A 39 8.32 -43.80 5.31
CA SER A 39 8.09 -45.06 6.03
C SER A 39 6.88 -45.09 6.97
N HIS A 40 6.21 -43.97 7.20
CA HIS A 40 5.12 -43.87 8.18
C HIS A 40 4.04 -42.87 7.79
N SER A 41 2.84 -43.05 8.35
CA SER A 41 1.64 -42.28 8.03
C SER A 41 1.78 -40.77 8.19
N PHE A 42 2.51 -40.28 9.20
CA PHE A 42 2.74 -38.84 9.36
C PHE A 42 3.42 -38.20 8.15
N GLY A 43 4.36 -38.90 7.49
CA GLY A 43 5.04 -38.37 6.31
C GLY A 43 4.18 -38.46 5.06
N TRP A 44 3.40 -39.54 4.91
CA TRP A 44 2.45 -39.70 3.80
C TRP A 44 1.37 -38.61 3.82
N ARG A 45 0.85 -38.29 5.02
CA ARG A 45 -0.15 -37.23 5.18
C ARG A 45 0.41 -35.84 4.83
N ALA A 46 1.64 -35.55 5.26
CA ALA A 46 2.32 -34.31 4.91
C ALA A 46 2.63 -34.20 3.42
N GLU A 47 3.02 -35.31 2.77
CA GLU A 47 3.23 -35.36 1.33
C GLU A 47 1.94 -35.12 0.54
N GLU A 48 0.84 -35.77 0.94
CA GLU A 48 -0.48 -35.58 0.31
C GLU A 48 -0.90 -34.12 0.33
N ALA A 49 -0.76 -33.45 1.48
CA ALA A 49 -1.09 -32.03 1.64
C ALA A 49 -0.21 -31.11 0.77
N VAL A 50 1.08 -31.44 0.63
CA VAL A 50 2.00 -30.70 -0.24
C VAL A 50 1.61 -30.85 -1.71
N GLU A 51 1.24 -32.06 -2.16
CA GLU A 51 0.86 -32.28 -3.56
C GLU A 51 -0.50 -31.66 -3.89
N GLU A 52 -1.45 -31.65 -2.95
CA GLU A 52 -2.71 -30.91 -3.11
C GLU A 52 -2.47 -29.40 -3.31
N ALA A 53 -1.67 -28.80 -2.43
CA ALA A 53 -1.30 -27.38 -2.55
C ALA A 53 -0.58 -27.09 -3.88
N ARG A 54 0.23 -28.04 -4.35
CA ARG A 54 0.93 -27.94 -5.64
C ARG A 54 -0.03 -27.86 -6.82
N GLU A 55 -1.09 -28.66 -6.81
CA GLU A 55 -2.12 -28.63 -7.85
C GLU A 55 -3.01 -27.38 -7.75
N GLN A 56 -3.34 -26.91 -6.54
CA GLN A 56 -4.07 -25.66 -6.34
C GLN A 56 -3.31 -24.45 -6.92
N ILE A 57 -2.01 -24.36 -6.67
CA ILE A 57 -1.14 -23.31 -7.22
C ILE A 57 -1.04 -23.43 -8.75
N ALA A 58 -0.85 -24.65 -9.26
CA ALA A 58 -0.77 -24.88 -10.71
C ALA A 58 -2.07 -24.52 -11.43
N ALA A 59 -3.22 -24.80 -10.84
CA ALA A 59 -4.53 -24.44 -11.38
C ALA A 59 -4.71 -22.91 -11.51
N LEU A 60 -4.14 -22.11 -10.61
CA LEU A 60 -4.16 -20.64 -10.71
C LEU A 60 -3.30 -20.12 -11.89
N LEU A 61 -2.23 -20.84 -12.24
CA LEU A 61 -1.33 -20.49 -13.34
C LEU A 61 -1.81 -21.01 -14.71
N GLY A 62 -2.80 -21.91 -14.75
CA GLY A 62 -3.14 -22.69 -15.95
C GLY A 62 -2.08 -23.76 -16.29
N GLY A 63 -1.26 -24.17 -15.31
CA GLY A 63 -0.15 -25.12 -15.49
C GLY A 63 -0.39 -26.49 -14.84
N ASN A 64 0.67 -27.27 -14.68
CA ASN A 64 0.63 -28.58 -14.02
C ASN A 64 1.37 -28.58 -12.67
N GLY A 65 0.88 -29.28 -11.64
CA GLY A 65 1.54 -29.37 -10.34
C GLY A 65 3.00 -29.83 -10.44
N LYS A 66 3.34 -30.72 -11.38
CA LYS A 66 4.71 -31.22 -11.56
C LYS A 66 5.72 -30.17 -12.02
N GLU A 67 5.28 -28.96 -12.32
CA GLU A 67 6.10 -27.83 -12.76
C GLU A 67 6.38 -26.86 -11.62
N ILE A 68 5.73 -27.02 -10.47
CA ILE A 68 5.94 -26.19 -9.28
C ILE A 68 7.16 -26.69 -8.50
N VAL A 69 8.00 -25.73 -8.09
CA VAL A 69 9.14 -25.86 -7.16
C VAL A 69 8.89 -24.91 -5.99
N PHE A 70 8.76 -25.41 -4.77
CA PHE A 70 8.58 -24.57 -3.59
C PHE A 70 9.88 -23.85 -3.19
N THR A 71 9.74 -22.59 -2.81
CA THR A 71 10.81 -21.69 -2.35
C THR A 71 10.38 -20.98 -1.07
N SER A 72 11.27 -20.21 -0.44
CA SER A 72 10.92 -19.38 0.74
C SER A 72 10.16 -18.09 0.38
N GLY A 73 10.01 -17.77 -0.91
CA GLY A 73 9.36 -16.55 -1.37
C GLY A 73 9.81 -16.15 -2.77
N ALA A 74 9.20 -15.09 -3.31
CA ALA A 74 9.51 -14.55 -4.63
C ALA A 74 10.99 -14.23 -4.82
N THR A 75 11.64 -13.63 -3.82
CA THR A 75 13.06 -13.29 -3.90
C THR A 75 13.92 -14.52 -4.17
N GLU A 76 13.63 -15.65 -3.52
CA GLU A 76 14.33 -16.91 -3.79
C GLU A 76 13.96 -17.45 -5.18
N SER A 77 12.70 -17.38 -5.57
CA SER A 77 12.23 -17.80 -6.90
C SER A 77 12.93 -17.05 -8.04
N ASP A 78 13.00 -15.71 -7.97
CA ASP A 78 13.68 -14.89 -8.99
C ASP A 78 15.17 -15.23 -9.06
N ASN A 79 15.80 -15.40 -7.89
CA ASN A 79 17.20 -15.77 -7.80
C ASN A 79 17.44 -17.16 -8.42
N LEU A 80 16.60 -18.14 -8.10
CA LEU A 80 16.70 -19.50 -8.61
C LEU A 80 16.47 -19.52 -10.13
N ALA A 81 15.43 -18.83 -10.61
CA ALA A 81 15.12 -18.75 -12.03
C ALA A 81 16.28 -18.14 -12.81
N ILE A 82 16.70 -16.93 -12.44
CA ILE A 82 17.67 -16.17 -13.23
C ILE A 82 19.07 -16.78 -13.12
N LYS A 83 19.56 -17.06 -11.91
CA LYS A 83 20.91 -17.63 -11.73
C LYS A 83 20.97 -19.07 -12.24
N GLY A 84 19.93 -19.85 -11.97
CA GLY A 84 19.90 -21.25 -12.35
C GLY A 84 19.76 -21.45 -13.86
N ILE A 85 19.00 -20.59 -14.57
CA ILE A 85 18.98 -20.57 -16.04
C ILE A 85 20.32 -20.08 -16.58
N ALA A 86 20.86 -18.98 -16.06
CA ALA A 86 22.15 -18.44 -16.50
C ALA A 86 23.24 -19.52 -16.42
N GLU A 87 23.41 -20.15 -15.26
CA GLU A 87 24.41 -21.21 -15.05
C GLU A 87 24.16 -22.43 -15.96
N PHE A 88 22.91 -22.89 -16.08
CA PHE A 88 22.60 -24.09 -16.87
C PHE A 88 22.83 -23.88 -18.38
N TYR A 89 22.56 -22.66 -18.87
CA TYR A 89 22.60 -22.35 -20.31
C TYR A 89 23.81 -21.49 -20.72
N LYS A 90 24.81 -21.31 -19.85
CA LYS A 90 26.01 -20.50 -20.11
C LYS A 90 26.75 -20.83 -21.41
N ASP A 91 26.74 -22.12 -21.80
CA ASP A 91 27.41 -22.57 -23.04
C ASP A 91 26.67 -22.11 -24.30
N LYS A 92 25.39 -21.71 -24.19
CA LYS A 92 24.60 -21.16 -25.31
C LYS A 92 24.78 -19.66 -25.47
N GLY A 93 25.07 -18.95 -24.39
CA GLY A 93 25.21 -17.51 -24.41
C GLY A 93 25.31 -16.91 -23.01
N ASP A 94 25.66 -15.63 -22.98
CA ASP A 94 26.01 -14.86 -21.80
C ASP A 94 25.14 -13.61 -21.64
N HIS A 95 24.09 -13.45 -22.47
CA HIS A 95 23.28 -12.24 -22.51
C HIS A 95 21.88 -12.45 -21.89
N ILE A 96 21.49 -11.55 -20.98
CA ILE A 96 20.19 -11.51 -20.31
C ILE A 96 19.54 -10.15 -20.58
N ILE A 97 18.24 -10.14 -20.87
CA ILE A 97 17.48 -8.89 -21.03
C ILE A 97 16.46 -8.79 -19.90
N THR A 98 16.35 -7.61 -19.30
CA THR A 98 15.37 -7.28 -18.27
C THR A 98 14.97 -5.81 -18.41
N CYS A 99 14.13 -5.25 -17.53
CA CYS A 99 13.77 -3.83 -17.58
C CYS A 99 14.16 -3.09 -16.30
N ARG A 100 14.30 -1.77 -16.41
CA ARG A 100 14.73 -0.89 -15.29
C ARG A 100 13.76 -0.86 -14.11
N THR A 101 12.50 -1.23 -14.34
CA THR A 101 11.41 -1.19 -13.35
C THR A 101 11.16 -2.53 -12.66
N GLU A 102 11.98 -3.56 -12.91
CA GLU A 102 11.87 -4.82 -12.19
C GLU A 102 12.07 -4.66 -10.68
N HIS A 103 11.55 -5.62 -9.91
CA HIS A 103 11.83 -5.70 -8.49
C HIS A 103 13.33 -5.91 -8.22
N LYS A 104 13.83 -5.44 -7.06
CA LYS A 104 15.23 -5.57 -6.65
C LYS A 104 15.74 -7.01 -6.65
N ALA A 105 14.88 -7.99 -6.39
CA ALA A 105 15.25 -9.40 -6.46
C ALA A 105 15.75 -9.82 -7.85
N VAL A 106 15.21 -9.23 -8.91
CA VAL A 106 15.66 -9.42 -10.30
C VAL A 106 16.86 -8.52 -10.59
N LEU A 107 16.74 -7.21 -10.35
CA LEU A 107 17.78 -6.23 -10.68
C LEU A 107 19.13 -6.54 -10.00
N ASP A 108 19.12 -6.83 -8.70
CA ASP A 108 20.36 -7.09 -7.97
C ASP A 108 20.91 -8.50 -8.25
N THR A 109 20.06 -9.44 -8.68
CA THR A 109 20.51 -10.73 -9.24
C THR A 109 21.24 -10.53 -10.56
N CYS A 110 20.67 -9.73 -11.47
CA CYS A 110 21.31 -9.37 -12.73
C CYS A 110 22.65 -8.64 -12.50
N LYS A 111 22.71 -7.65 -11.61
CA LYS A 111 23.97 -6.96 -11.24
C LYS A 111 25.03 -7.92 -10.69
N ARG A 112 24.62 -8.95 -9.96
CA ARG A 112 25.54 -9.98 -9.50
C ARG A 112 26.06 -10.82 -10.67
N LEU A 113 25.22 -11.18 -11.63
CA LEU A 113 25.63 -11.92 -12.83
C LEU A 113 26.54 -11.10 -13.74
N GLU A 114 26.36 -9.77 -13.83
CA GLU A 114 27.28 -8.88 -14.54
C GLU A 114 28.72 -9.00 -14.00
N ARG A 115 28.88 -9.06 -12.67
CA ARG A 115 30.19 -9.28 -12.02
C ARG A 115 30.76 -10.69 -12.27
N GLN A 116 29.95 -11.61 -12.77
CA GLN A 116 30.33 -12.98 -13.15
C GLN A 116 30.55 -13.12 -14.66
N GLY A 117 30.54 -12.01 -15.41
CA GLY A 117 30.85 -11.98 -16.84
C GLY A 117 29.64 -12.06 -17.77
N TYR A 118 28.42 -12.08 -17.24
CA TYR A 118 27.22 -11.97 -18.08
C TYR A 118 27.02 -10.54 -18.56
N ARG A 119 26.45 -10.38 -19.75
CA ARG A 119 25.98 -9.11 -20.27
C ARG A 119 24.50 -8.97 -19.91
N VAL A 120 24.10 -7.85 -19.30
CA VAL A 120 22.70 -7.58 -18.99
C VAL A 120 22.25 -6.30 -19.70
N THR A 121 21.18 -6.40 -20.48
CA THR A 121 20.48 -5.24 -21.02
C THR A 121 19.29 -4.88 -20.13
N TYR A 122 19.31 -3.68 -19.56
CA TYR A 122 18.20 -3.11 -18.80
C TYR A 122 17.39 -2.17 -19.69
N LEU A 123 16.35 -2.72 -20.32
CA LEU A 123 15.43 -1.98 -21.18
C LEU A 123 14.84 -0.78 -20.44
N PRO A 124 14.79 0.40 -21.09
CA PRO A 124 13.97 1.48 -20.58
C PRO A 124 12.49 1.08 -20.68
N VAL A 125 11.64 1.92 -20.10
CA VAL A 125 10.19 1.78 -20.17
C VAL A 125 9.61 3.07 -20.69
N GLU A 126 8.42 2.97 -21.28
CA GLU A 126 7.62 4.14 -21.63
C GLU A 126 7.20 4.89 -20.36
N LYS A 127 6.66 6.11 -20.53
CA LYS A 127 6.21 6.94 -19.40
C LYS A 127 5.17 6.25 -18.50
N ASP A 128 4.40 5.33 -19.07
CA ASP A 128 3.41 4.53 -18.35
C ASP A 128 3.98 3.26 -17.70
N GLY A 129 5.29 3.02 -17.84
CA GLY A 129 5.99 1.86 -17.29
C GLY A 129 5.95 0.59 -18.14
N ARG A 130 5.35 0.61 -19.35
CA ARG A 130 5.35 -0.56 -20.24
C ARG A 130 6.66 -0.67 -21.02
N VAL A 131 7.06 -1.90 -21.31
CA VAL A 131 8.22 -2.20 -22.18
C VAL A 131 7.79 -2.14 -23.65
N SER A 132 8.62 -1.51 -24.48
CA SER A 132 8.45 -1.53 -25.94
C SER A 132 8.92 -2.87 -26.52
N LEU A 133 8.04 -3.51 -27.31
CA LEU A 133 8.39 -4.74 -28.04
C LEU A 133 9.46 -4.51 -29.11
N ASP A 134 9.53 -3.30 -29.67
CA ASP A 134 10.52 -2.96 -30.68
C ASP A 134 11.90 -2.81 -30.05
N GLU A 135 11.99 -2.18 -28.88
CA GLU A 135 13.24 -2.12 -28.12
C GLU A 135 13.69 -3.50 -27.64
N LEU A 136 12.75 -4.33 -27.14
CA LEU A 136 13.05 -5.72 -26.79
C LEU A 136 13.60 -6.48 -28.01
N ARG A 137 12.97 -6.34 -29.18
CA ARG A 137 13.43 -7.00 -30.41
C ARG A 137 14.82 -6.52 -30.83
N ALA A 138 15.10 -5.22 -30.69
CA ALA A 138 16.41 -4.64 -31.02
C ALA A 138 17.51 -5.06 -30.03
N ALA A 139 17.17 -5.32 -28.77
CA ALA A 139 18.11 -5.76 -27.75
C ALA A 139 18.51 -7.24 -27.89
N ILE A 140 17.70 -8.06 -28.57
CA ILE A 140 17.97 -9.49 -28.74
C ILE A 140 19.20 -9.71 -29.64
N THR A 141 20.15 -10.49 -29.11
CA THR A 141 21.34 -10.99 -29.82
C THR A 141 21.35 -12.53 -29.89
N ASP A 142 22.24 -13.10 -30.69
CA ASP A 142 22.50 -14.54 -30.80
C ASP A 142 23.02 -15.19 -29.50
N LYS A 143 23.47 -14.37 -28.54
CA LYS A 143 23.92 -14.81 -27.21
C LYS A 143 22.87 -14.65 -26.12
N THR A 144 21.65 -14.21 -26.48
CA THR A 144 20.58 -14.00 -25.50
C THR A 144 20.01 -15.34 -25.05
N ILE A 145 20.10 -15.63 -23.76
CA ILE A 145 19.61 -16.88 -23.18
C ILE A 145 18.32 -16.69 -22.39
N LEU A 146 18.08 -15.49 -21.87
CA LEU A 146 16.97 -15.20 -20.97
C LEU A 146 16.44 -13.78 -21.16
N VAL A 147 15.12 -13.66 -21.23
CA VAL A 147 14.37 -12.42 -20.97
C VAL A 147 13.68 -12.57 -19.61
N SER A 148 13.81 -11.59 -18.73
CA SER A 148 13.14 -11.54 -17.43
C SER A 148 12.35 -10.24 -17.29
N ILE A 149 11.03 -10.31 -17.42
CA ILE A 149 10.12 -9.16 -17.31
C ILE A 149 8.94 -9.52 -16.42
N MET A 150 8.71 -8.74 -15.39
CA MET A 150 7.62 -8.91 -14.43
C MET A 150 6.25 -8.73 -15.08
N PHE A 151 5.25 -9.45 -14.59
CA PHE A 151 3.88 -9.38 -15.09
C PHE A 151 3.24 -8.03 -14.79
N ALA A 152 3.36 -7.59 -13.54
CA ALA A 152 2.78 -6.35 -13.06
C ALA A 152 3.71 -5.68 -12.04
N ASN A 153 3.89 -4.37 -12.17
CA ASN A 153 4.82 -3.64 -11.31
C ASN A 153 4.27 -3.44 -9.89
N ASN A 154 5.14 -3.60 -8.89
CA ASN A 154 4.78 -3.48 -7.46
C ASN A 154 4.58 -2.04 -6.97
N GLU A 155 5.05 -1.04 -7.70
CA GLU A 155 4.93 0.38 -7.33
C GLU A 155 3.79 1.06 -8.09
N ILE A 156 3.84 1.02 -9.42
CA ILE A 156 2.92 1.74 -10.31
C ILE A 156 1.82 0.85 -10.89
N GLY A 157 1.80 -0.45 -10.56
CA GLY A 157 0.72 -1.36 -10.94
C GLY A 157 0.62 -1.66 -12.44
N THR A 158 1.43 -1.05 -13.30
CA THR A 158 1.43 -1.30 -14.75
C THR A 158 1.60 -2.78 -15.06
N VAL A 159 0.73 -3.31 -15.92
CA VAL A 159 0.74 -4.68 -16.42
C VAL A 159 1.47 -4.71 -17.77
N GLN A 160 2.46 -5.58 -17.90
CA GLN A 160 3.26 -5.76 -19.11
C GLN A 160 2.54 -6.62 -20.17
N PRO A 161 2.84 -6.45 -21.47
CA PRO A 161 2.36 -7.31 -22.56
C PRO A 161 3.05 -8.68 -22.56
N VAL A 162 2.84 -9.49 -21.52
CA VAL A 162 3.57 -10.75 -21.30
C VAL A 162 3.31 -11.76 -22.42
N ALA A 163 2.11 -11.81 -23.00
CA ALA A 163 1.80 -12.74 -24.09
C ALA A 163 2.59 -12.41 -25.37
N GLU A 164 2.70 -11.13 -25.70
CA GLU A 164 3.46 -10.65 -26.84
C GLU A 164 4.97 -10.83 -26.63
N ILE A 165 5.48 -10.55 -25.42
CA ILE A 165 6.87 -10.79 -25.03
C ILE A 165 7.19 -12.29 -25.15
N GLY A 166 6.32 -13.15 -24.60
CA GLY A 166 6.51 -14.60 -24.66
C GLY A 166 6.43 -15.16 -26.07
N ALA A 167 5.56 -14.62 -26.93
CA ALA A 167 5.51 -14.97 -28.35
C ALA A 167 6.84 -14.64 -29.07
N LEU A 168 7.40 -13.46 -28.83
CA LEU A 168 8.69 -13.05 -29.37
C LEU A 168 9.84 -13.93 -28.84
N CYS A 169 9.88 -14.20 -27.54
CA CYS A 169 10.90 -15.06 -26.94
C CYS A 169 10.84 -16.47 -27.54
N ARG A 170 9.63 -17.02 -27.71
CA ARG A 170 9.41 -18.34 -28.32
C ARG A 170 9.89 -18.38 -29.76
N GLU A 171 9.58 -17.35 -30.56
CA GLU A 171 10.03 -17.22 -31.95
C GLU A 171 11.56 -17.24 -32.05
N LYS A 172 12.25 -16.57 -31.12
CA LYS A 172 13.71 -16.48 -31.08
C LYS A 172 14.41 -17.63 -30.34
N GLY A 173 13.66 -18.55 -29.74
CA GLY A 173 14.22 -19.65 -28.96
C GLY A 173 14.89 -19.22 -27.65
N ILE A 174 14.46 -18.09 -27.09
CA ILE A 174 14.98 -17.49 -25.85
C ILE A 174 14.05 -17.86 -24.71
N LEU A 175 14.60 -18.18 -23.54
CA LEU A 175 13.79 -18.48 -22.36
C LEU A 175 13.15 -17.21 -21.80
N PHE A 176 11.91 -17.31 -21.34
CA PHE A 176 11.19 -16.20 -20.72
C PHE A 176 10.86 -16.47 -19.25
N HIS A 177 11.46 -15.71 -18.35
CA HIS A 177 11.09 -15.64 -16.94
C HIS A 177 10.13 -14.47 -16.69
N CYS A 178 9.09 -14.71 -15.91
CA CYS A 178 8.12 -13.71 -15.51
C CYS A 178 7.96 -13.66 -13.98
N ASP A 179 8.30 -12.54 -13.35
CA ASP A 179 7.90 -12.27 -11.96
C ASP A 179 6.39 -11.93 -11.93
N ALA A 180 5.56 -12.88 -11.53
CA ALA A 180 4.10 -12.72 -11.52
C ALA A 180 3.53 -12.31 -10.15
N VAL A 181 4.39 -11.97 -9.19
CA VAL A 181 4.05 -11.85 -7.76
C VAL A 181 2.92 -10.86 -7.47
N GLN A 182 2.87 -9.74 -8.19
CA GLN A 182 1.84 -8.73 -7.96
C GLN A 182 0.56 -9.01 -8.75
N GLY A 183 0.68 -9.56 -9.96
CA GLY A 183 -0.43 -9.74 -10.89
C GLY A 183 -1.21 -11.05 -10.74
N LEU A 184 -0.55 -12.14 -10.36
CA LEU A 184 -1.20 -13.44 -10.25
C LEU A 184 -2.32 -13.42 -9.20
N GLY A 185 -3.49 -13.94 -9.56
CA GLY A 185 -4.69 -13.90 -8.72
C GLY A 185 -5.42 -12.56 -8.69
N LYS A 186 -4.95 -11.56 -9.45
CA LYS A 186 -5.60 -10.24 -9.58
C LYS A 186 -5.90 -9.89 -11.04
N VAL A 187 -5.09 -10.39 -11.96
CA VAL A 187 -5.24 -10.26 -13.41
C VAL A 187 -5.15 -11.65 -14.02
N PRO A 188 -5.99 -11.98 -15.03
CA PRO A 188 -5.92 -13.28 -15.70
C PRO A 188 -4.50 -13.61 -16.18
N PHE A 189 -4.06 -14.83 -15.90
CA PHE A 189 -2.73 -15.33 -16.23
C PHE A 189 -2.84 -16.79 -16.64
N ASP A 190 -2.14 -17.15 -17.72
CA ASP A 190 -2.10 -18.52 -18.23
C ASP A 190 -0.71 -18.77 -18.85
N VAL A 191 0.00 -19.75 -18.30
CA VAL A 191 1.39 -20.05 -18.70
C VAL A 191 1.52 -20.49 -20.16
N GLU A 192 0.50 -21.12 -20.74
CA GLU A 192 0.51 -21.58 -22.13
C GLU A 192 0.21 -20.43 -23.10
N GLN A 193 -0.81 -19.64 -22.81
CA GLN A 193 -1.16 -18.44 -23.61
C GLN A 193 -0.01 -17.43 -23.60
N MET A 194 0.62 -17.24 -22.44
CA MET A 194 1.72 -16.30 -22.28
C MET A 194 3.09 -16.86 -22.69
N LYS A 195 3.20 -18.16 -22.96
CA LYS A 195 4.41 -18.84 -23.43
C LYS A 195 5.65 -18.66 -22.53
N VAL A 196 5.45 -18.35 -21.25
CA VAL A 196 6.49 -18.21 -20.23
C VAL A 196 7.18 -19.54 -19.97
N ASP A 197 8.45 -19.52 -19.59
CA ASP A 197 9.28 -20.71 -19.33
C ASP A 197 9.57 -20.89 -17.83
N ALA A 198 9.53 -19.80 -17.07
CA ALA A 198 9.63 -19.79 -15.62
C ALA A 198 8.76 -18.66 -15.02
N VAL A 199 8.11 -18.90 -13.87
CA VAL A 199 7.26 -17.91 -13.20
C VAL A 199 7.51 -17.86 -11.69
N SER A 200 7.92 -16.71 -11.17
CA SER A 200 8.06 -16.47 -9.73
C SER A 200 6.74 -16.04 -9.11
N ILE A 201 6.39 -16.66 -7.97
CA ILE A 201 5.16 -16.40 -7.24
C ILE A 201 5.39 -16.41 -5.72
N SER A 202 4.55 -15.68 -4.98
CA SER A 202 4.61 -15.63 -3.52
C SER A 202 3.23 -15.55 -2.88
N ALA A 203 3.05 -16.26 -1.76
CA ALA A 203 1.78 -16.39 -1.08
C ALA A 203 1.30 -15.08 -0.42
N HIS A 204 2.22 -14.33 0.21
CA HIS A 204 1.86 -13.15 1.02
C HIS A 204 1.43 -11.91 0.22
N LYS A 205 1.33 -12.03 -1.10
CA LYS A 205 0.79 -11.02 -2.01
C LYS A 205 -0.60 -11.39 -2.51
N MET A 206 -1.15 -12.50 -2.04
CA MET A 206 -2.48 -13.03 -2.36
C MET A 206 -3.14 -13.63 -1.12
N TYR A 207 -2.96 -12.99 0.04
CA TYR A 207 -3.58 -13.37 1.33
C TYR A 207 -3.12 -14.71 1.91
N GLY A 208 -2.00 -15.25 1.43
CA GLY A 208 -1.30 -16.38 2.03
C GLY A 208 -0.21 -15.98 3.04
N PRO A 209 0.48 -16.96 3.66
CA PRO A 209 1.50 -16.69 4.67
C PRO A 209 2.80 -16.12 4.07
N LYS A 210 3.54 -15.37 4.89
CA LYS A 210 4.93 -14.95 4.56
C LYS A 210 5.88 -16.15 4.70
N GLY A 211 7.03 -16.11 4.03
CA GLY A 211 8.06 -17.16 4.13
C GLY A 211 7.79 -18.41 3.29
N VAL A 212 6.90 -18.30 2.29
CA VAL A 212 6.70 -19.32 1.27
C VAL A 212 6.44 -18.67 -0.09
N GLY A 213 7.01 -19.28 -1.12
CA GLY A 213 6.78 -18.95 -2.51
C GLY A 213 6.95 -20.19 -3.37
N ALA A 214 6.89 -19.99 -4.67
CA ALA A 214 7.21 -21.04 -5.62
C ALA A 214 7.78 -20.46 -6.90
N LEU A 215 8.45 -21.33 -7.64
CA LEU A 215 8.90 -21.12 -9.00
C LEU A 215 8.20 -22.18 -9.86
N TRP A 216 7.37 -21.75 -10.80
CA TRP A 216 6.88 -22.63 -11.85
C TRP A 216 7.95 -22.76 -12.93
N VAL A 217 8.27 -23.97 -13.38
CA VAL A 217 9.30 -24.27 -14.38
C VAL A 217 8.73 -25.19 -15.45
N ARG A 218 8.66 -24.68 -16.68
CA ARG A 218 8.07 -25.40 -17.81
C ARG A 218 8.73 -26.75 -18.05
N ARG A 219 7.92 -27.80 -18.18
CA ARG A 219 8.42 -29.15 -18.53
C ARG A 219 8.35 -29.47 -20.01
N LYS A 220 7.47 -28.82 -20.78
CA LYS A 220 7.34 -29.02 -22.22
C LYS A 220 7.14 -27.68 -22.96
N PRO A 221 8.07 -27.31 -23.88
CA PRO A 221 9.41 -27.86 -24.02
C PRO A 221 10.22 -27.74 -22.70
N ARG A 222 11.17 -28.64 -22.51
CA ARG A 222 11.83 -28.80 -21.20
C ARG A 222 12.80 -27.66 -20.91
N VAL A 223 12.53 -26.95 -19.82
CA VAL A 223 13.45 -25.98 -19.21
C VAL A 223 14.23 -26.68 -18.10
N ARG A 224 15.49 -26.28 -17.91
CA ARG A 224 16.36 -26.80 -16.84
C ARG A 224 16.97 -25.64 -16.08
N ILE A 225 17.07 -25.80 -14.78
CA ILE A 225 17.54 -24.74 -13.87
C ILE A 225 18.55 -25.39 -12.93
N ALA A 226 19.75 -24.81 -12.81
CA ALA A 226 20.72 -25.24 -11.81
C ALA A 226 20.27 -24.81 -10.41
N PRO A 227 20.36 -25.68 -9.39
CA PRO A 227 20.00 -25.32 -8.02
C PRO A 227 20.94 -24.25 -7.47
N ILE A 228 20.41 -23.38 -6.61
CA ILE A 228 21.20 -22.42 -5.82
C ILE A 228 21.29 -22.78 -4.33
N ILE A 229 20.56 -23.83 -3.92
CA ILE A 229 20.58 -24.41 -2.58
C ILE A 229 20.79 -25.93 -2.71
N ASP A 230 21.90 -26.40 -2.18
CA ASP A 230 22.29 -27.82 -2.16
C ASP A 230 21.78 -28.55 -0.91
N GLY A 231 21.58 -29.88 -1.00
CA GLY A 231 21.15 -30.72 0.13
C GLY A 231 19.99 -31.71 -0.15
N GLY A 232 20.32 -32.98 -0.38
CA GLY A 232 19.33 -34.06 -0.41
C GLY A 232 18.40 -34.11 -1.63
N GLY A 233 18.53 -33.19 -2.60
CA GLY A 233 17.88 -33.30 -3.90
C GLY A 233 16.35 -33.14 -3.89
N HIS A 234 15.81 -32.42 -2.90
CA HIS A 234 14.39 -32.09 -2.81
C HIS A 234 13.90 -31.28 -4.01
N GLU A 235 12.58 -31.19 -4.19
CA GLU A 235 11.94 -30.47 -5.31
C GLU A 235 12.57 -30.80 -6.67
N ARG A 236 12.75 -32.10 -6.93
CA ARG A 236 13.31 -32.64 -8.18
C ARG A 236 14.75 -32.18 -8.45
N GLY A 237 15.51 -31.90 -7.39
CA GLY A 237 16.90 -31.45 -7.46
C GLY A 237 17.08 -29.96 -7.72
N MET A 238 16.00 -29.16 -7.77
CA MET A 238 16.09 -27.72 -8.03
C MET A 238 16.16 -26.89 -6.75
N ARG A 239 15.58 -27.37 -5.64
CA ARG A 239 15.54 -26.64 -4.38
C ARG A 239 15.57 -27.60 -3.19
N SER A 240 16.73 -27.67 -2.55
CA SER A 240 16.98 -28.53 -1.38
C SER A 240 16.39 -27.99 -0.08
N GLY A 241 16.09 -28.89 0.87
CA GLY A 241 15.64 -28.56 2.22
C GLY A 241 14.24 -29.09 2.53
N THR A 242 13.96 -29.31 3.82
CA THR A 242 12.65 -29.75 4.30
C THR A 242 11.55 -28.78 3.85
N LEU A 243 10.43 -29.34 3.39
CA LEU A 243 9.30 -28.55 2.94
C LEU A 243 8.59 -27.88 4.11
N ASN A 244 8.29 -26.60 3.97
CA ASN A 244 7.45 -25.84 4.91
C ASN A 244 5.98 -26.23 4.71
N VAL A 245 5.60 -27.43 5.15
CA VAL A 245 4.26 -28.02 4.96
C VAL A 245 3.13 -27.05 5.32
N PRO A 246 3.07 -26.43 6.52
CA PRO A 246 1.99 -25.49 6.85
C PRO A 246 1.99 -24.26 5.94
N GLY A 247 3.16 -23.70 5.60
CA GLY A 247 3.25 -22.59 4.66
C GLY A 247 2.75 -22.96 3.26
N ILE A 248 3.12 -24.14 2.78
CA ILE A 248 2.74 -24.68 1.46
C ILE A 248 1.22 -24.88 1.39
N VAL A 249 0.63 -25.51 2.40
CA VAL A 249 -0.83 -25.69 2.50
C VAL A 249 -1.54 -24.33 2.48
N GLY A 250 -1.06 -23.37 3.27
CA GLY A 250 -1.61 -22.02 3.25
C GLY A 250 -1.47 -21.32 1.89
N PHE A 251 -0.38 -21.56 1.17
CA PHE A 251 -0.19 -21.03 -0.18
C PHE A 251 -1.16 -21.68 -1.17
N GLY A 252 -1.34 -23.00 -1.13
CA GLY A 252 -2.34 -23.71 -1.92
C GLY A 252 -3.73 -23.13 -1.73
N LYS A 253 -4.16 -22.98 -0.47
CA LYS A 253 -5.47 -22.40 -0.16
C LYS A 253 -5.62 -20.96 -0.63
N ALA A 254 -4.58 -20.14 -0.46
CA ALA A 254 -4.57 -18.77 -0.95
C ALA A 254 -4.68 -18.71 -2.48
N ALA A 255 -4.00 -19.60 -3.20
CA ALA A 255 -4.06 -19.69 -4.66
C ALA A 255 -5.44 -20.15 -5.16
N GLU A 256 -6.07 -21.10 -4.46
CA GLU A 256 -7.45 -21.54 -4.74
C GLU A 256 -8.42 -20.36 -4.63
N LEU A 257 -8.41 -19.65 -3.49
CA LEU A 257 -9.28 -18.50 -3.24
C LEU A 257 -9.04 -17.37 -4.25
N ALA A 258 -7.77 -17.08 -4.53
CA ALA A 258 -7.40 -16.09 -5.53
C ALA A 258 -8.00 -16.47 -6.89
N ARG A 259 -7.90 -17.74 -7.31
CA ARG A 259 -8.47 -18.21 -8.59
C ARG A 259 -9.99 -18.05 -8.65
N THR A 260 -10.70 -18.41 -7.58
CA THR A 260 -12.17 -18.41 -7.58
C THR A 260 -12.77 -17.02 -7.41
N GLU A 261 -12.10 -16.13 -6.69
CA GLU A 261 -12.62 -14.80 -6.33
C GLU A 261 -12.05 -13.67 -7.20
N MET A 262 -11.00 -13.93 -8.00
CA MET A 262 -10.26 -12.92 -8.80
C MET A 262 -11.16 -11.95 -9.57
N ALA A 263 -12.18 -12.45 -10.27
CA ALA A 263 -13.03 -11.62 -11.14
C ALA A 263 -13.87 -10.62 -10.33
N GLU A 264 -14.54 -11.11 -9.27
CA GLU A 264 -15.37 -10.26 -8.41
C GLU A 264 -14.51 -9.30 -7.59
N GLU A 265 -13.38 -9.78 -7.05
CA GLU A 265 -12.44 -8.96 -6.29
C GLU A 265 -11.78 -7.88 -7.14
N GLY A 266 -11.43 -8.20 -8.38
CA GLY A 266 -10.88 -7.25 -9.34
C GLY A 266 -11.87 -6.12 -9.61
N LEU A 267 -13.14 -6.43 -9.85
CA LEU A 267 -14.19 -5.41 -10.04
C LEU A 267 -14.36 -4.54 -8.79
N ARG A 268 -14.45 -5.14 -7.61
CA ARG A 268 -14.67 -4.43 -6.34
C ARG A 268 -13.49 -3.52 -5.99
N THR A 269 -12.27 -4.06 -6.01
CA THR A 269 -11.05 -3.27 -5.70
C THR A 269 -10.79 -2.19 -6.75
N GLY A 270 -11.08 -2.47 -8.03
CA GLY A 270 -11.04 -1.48 -9.10
C GLY A 270 -12.00 -0.30 -8.88
N ARG A 271 -13.24 -0.56 -8.44
CA ARG A 271 -14.20 0.50 -8.07
C ARG A 271 -13.72 1.34 -6.90
N LEU A 272 -13.20 0.72 -5.84
CA LEU A 272 -12.64 1.43 -4.69
C LEU A 272 -11.45 2.32 -5.09
N ARG A 273 -10.56 1.79 -5.96
CA ARG A 273 -9.43 2.54 -6.50
C ARG A 273 -9.91 3.75 -7.31
N MET A 274 -10.87 3.56 -8.20
CA MET A 274 -11.44 4.65 -9.00
C MET A 274 -12.11 5.71 -8.12
N LYS A 275 -12.87 5.30 -7.09
CA LYS A 275 -13.47 6.23 -6.12
C LYS A 275 -12.42 7.12 -5.45
N LEU A 276 -11.36 6.51 -4.92
CA LEU A 276 -10.24 7.26 -4.31
C LEU A 276 -9.54 8.17 -5.33
N GLN A 277 -9.27 7.65 -6.54
CA GLN A 277 -8.63 8.43 -7.59
C GLN A 277 -9.48 9.64 -8.00
N ASP A 278 -10.76 9.44 -8.30
CA ASP A 278 -11.68 10.49 -8.73
C ASP A 278 -11.83 11.56 -7.64
N TYR A 279 -11.86 11.15 -6.36
CA TYR A 279 -11.87 12.08 -5.24
C TYR A 279 -10.60 12.96 -5.22
N LEU A 280 -9.42 12.34 -5.25
CA LEU A 280 -8.14 13.06 -5.22
C LEU A 280 -8.03 14.04 -6.40
N PHE A 281 -8.32 13.58 -7.62
CA PHE A 281 -8.17 14.39 -8.83
C PHE A 281 -9.26 15.48 -8.99
N SER A 282 -10.38 15.37 -8.27
CA SER A 282 -11.43 16.42 -8.29
C SER A 282 -11.25 17.48 -7.20
N HIS A 283 -10.47 17.20 -6.16
CA HIS A 283 -10.30 18.11 -5.01
C HIS A 283 -8.90 18.68 -4.88
N LEU A 284 -7.90 18.08 -5.54
CA LEU A 284 -6.50 18.49 -5.47
C LEU A 284 -5.97 18.83 -6.86
N ASP A 285 -5.32 19.99 -6.95
CA ASP A 285 -4.63 20.42 -8.15
C ASP A 285 -3.23 19.79 -8.23
N HIS A 286 -2.67 19.73 -9.44
CA HIS A 286 -1.30 19.30 -9.70
C HIS A 286 -0.96 17.87 -9.25
N LEU A 287 -1.90 16.94 -9.46
CA LEU A 287 -1.67 15.51 -9.31
C LEU A 287 -1.26 14.86 -10.63
N GLU A 288 -0.35 13.89 -10.55
CA GLU A 288 0.03 13.06 -11.69
C GLU A 288 -0.16 11.57 -11.36
N LEU A 289 -0.84 10.84 -12.24
CA LEU A 289 -0.99 9.39 -12.12
C LEU A 289 0.28 8.71 -12.65
N ASN A 290 0.92 7.90 -11.80
CA ASN A 290 2.11 7.14 -12.17
C ASN A 290 1.74 5.73 -12.64
N GLY A 291 2.14 5.40 -13.88
CA GLY A 291 1.88 4.13 -14.54
C GLY A 291 0.68 4.16 -15.49
N HIS A 292 0.39 3.03 -16.13
CA HIS A 292 -0.63 2.96 -17.18
C HIS A 292 -2.04 3.19 -16.61
N PRO A 293 -2.91 3.97 -17.28
CA PRO A 293 -4.29 4.22 -16.80
C PRO A 293 -5.18 2.97 -16.88
N GLU A 294 -5.10 2.21 -17.98
CA GLU A 294 -5.97 1.05 -18.22
C GLU A 294 -5.33 -0.31 -17.90
N HIS A 295 -4.12 -0.59 -18.42
CA HIS A 295 -3.36 -1.81 -18.15
C HIS A 295 -2.68 -1.79 -16.78
N ARG A 296 -3.49 -1.90 -15.72
CA ARG A 296 -3.04 -1.78 -14.33
C ARG A 296 -3.69 -2.84 -13.43
N LEU A 297 -2.98 -3.18 -12.35
CA LEU A 297 -3.56 -3.87 -11.20
C LEU A 297 -4.82 -3.15 -10.68
N PRO A 298 -5.94 -3.87 -10.43
CA PRO A 298 -7.20 -3.25 -10.03
C PRO A 298 -7.10 -2.40 -8.76
N GLY A 299 -6.37 -2.88 -7.75
CA GLY A 299 -6.24 -2.19 -6.46
C GLY A 299 -5.02 -1.27 -6.31
N ASN A 300 -4.19 -1.08 -7.34
CA ASN A 300 -3.03 -0.20 -7.24
C ASN A 300 -3.38 1.22 -7.71
N LEU A 301 -3.01 2.22 -6.92
CA LEU A 301 -3.02 3.63 -7.31
C LEU A 301 -1.70 4.25 -6.86
N ASN A 302 -0.97 4.87 -7.78
CA ASN A 302 0.26 5.59 -7.47
C ASN A 302 0.15 7.01 -8.04
N VAL A 303 0.25 8.01 -7.17
CA VAL A 303 0.00 9.41 -7.52
C VAL A 303 1.14 10.26 -6.99
N SER A 304 1.69 11.13 -7.84
CA SER A 304 2.60 12.21 -7.46
C SER A 304 1.82 13.46 -7.10
N PHE A 305 2.19 14.09 -5.99
CA PHE A 305 1.61 15.33 -5.50
C PHE A 305 2.62 16.45 -5.72
N ALA A 306 2.42 17.31 -6.71
CA ALA A 306 3.35 18.40 -6.93
C ALA A 306 3.32 19.40 -5.76
N PHE A 307 4.45 20.05 -5.50
CA PHE A 307 4.59 21.13 -4.50
C PHE A 307 4.33 20.74 -3.03
N VAL A 308 4.20 19.44 -2.71
CA VAL A 308 3.98 18.94 -1.34
C VAL A 308 5.10 18.00 -0.94
N GLU A 309 5.74 18.20 0.21
CA GLU A 309 6.80 17.30 0.67
C GLU A 309 6.22 15.94 1.11
N GLY A 310 6.65 14.84 0.47
CA GLY A 310 6.03 13.51 0.64
C GLY A 310 6.06 12.95 2.06
N GLU A 311 7.12 13.22 2.83
CA GLU A 311 7.19 12.81 4.24
C GLU A 311 6.19 13.58 5.11
N ALA A 312 6.00 14.87 4.85
CA ALA A 312 4.99 15.67 5.55
C ALA A 312 3.58 15.15 5.24
N LEU A 313 3.32 14.74 4.00
CA LEU A 313 2.07 14.11 3.59
C LEU A 313 1.87 12.72 4.23
N MET A 314 2.93 11.93 4.39
CA MET A 314 2.86 10.65 5.11
C MET A 314 2.59 10.85 6.62
N MET A 315 3.21 11.86 7.23
CA MET A 315 2.97 12.23 8.63
C MET A 315 1.54 12.76 8.84
N ALA A 316 0.97 13.43 7.83
CA ALA A 316 -0.40 13.90 7.80
C ALA A 316 -1.42 12.77 7.94
N ILE A 317 -1.21 11.72 7.15
CA ILE A 317 -2.12 10.59 7.01
C ILE A 317 -1.79 9.43 7.96
N LYS A 318 -1.21 9.67 9.13
CA LYS A 318 -0.78 8.61 10.08
C LYS A 318 -1.85 7.58 10.50
N ASN A 319 -3.11 7.81 10.17
CA ASN A 319 -4.21 6.86 10.38
C ASN A 319 -4.45 5.94 9.17
N VAL A 320 -3.65 6.07 8.10
CA VAL A 320 -3.71 5.32 6.85
C VAL A 320 -2.29 4.81 6.57
N ALA A 321 -2.13 3.49 6.54
CA ALA A 321 -0.87 2.86 6.17
C ALA A 321 -0.79 2.80 4.64
N VAL A 322 0.13 3.57 4.06
CA VAL A 322 0.46 3.62 2.63
C VAL A 322 1.99 3.56 2.48
N SER A 323 2.49 3.54 1.25
CA SER A 323 3.93 3.58 0.97
C SER A 323 4.25 4.78 0.09
N SER A 324 5.33 5.50 0.39
CA SER A 324 6.00 6.30 -0.63
C SER A 324 6.71 5.36 -1.61
N GLY A 325 6.83 5.72 -2.88
CA GLY A 325 7.43 4.87 -3.92
C GLY A 325 8.90 4.48 -3.68
N SER A 326 9.54 4.98 -2.63
CA SER A 326 10.85 4.49 -2.17
C SER A 326 10.70 3.09 -1.56
N ALA A 327 10.64 2.07 -2.42
CA ALA A 327 10.53 0.67 -2.01
C ALA A 327 11.47 0.33 -0.85
N CYS A 328 10.91 -0.02 0.32
CA CYS A 328 11.48 -0.87 1.38
C CYS A 328 13.00 -0.76 1.68
N THR A 329 13.64 0.38 1.43
CA THR A 329 15.01 0.66 1.89
C THR A 329 14.88 1.57 3.09
N SER A 330 14.70 0.99 4.27
CA SER A 330 14.71 1.68 5.57
C SER A 330 16.04 2.40 5.88
N ALA A 331 16.92 2.58 4.89
CA ALA A 331 18.31 3.00 5.06
C ALA A 331 18.77 4.11 4.07
N SER A 332 18.01 4.46 3.03
CA SER A 332 18.42 5.55 2.12
C SER A 332 17.24 6.38 1.61
N LEU A 333 17.37 7.70 1.70
CA LEU A 333 16.47 8.76 1.22
C LEU A 333 16.37 8.85 -0.31
N GLU A 334 16.67 7.77 -1.06
CA GLU A 334 16.69 7.85 -2.52
C GLU A 334 15.27 7.78 -3.12
N PRO A 335 14.98 8.60 -4.16
CA PRO A 335 13.70 8.58 -4.85
C PRO A 335 13.48 7.25 -5.58
N SER A 336 12.21 6.88 -5.78
CA SER A 336 11.82 5.66 -6.50
C SER A 336 12.60 5.52 -7.81
N TYR A 337 13.31 4.41 -7.97
CA TYR A 337 13.99 4.09 -9.23
C TYR A 337 12.98 3.73 -10.34
N VAL A 338 11.78 3.27 -9.97
CA VAL A 338 10.70 2.98 -10.93
C VAL A 338 10.15 4.27 -11.51
N LEU A 339 9.82 5.26 -10.67
CA LEU A 339 9.30 6.55 -11.13
C LEU A 339 10.34 7.30 -11.98
N ARG A 340 11.61 7.29 -11.55
CA ARG A 340 12.72 7.83 -12.36
C ARG A 340 12.84 7.13 -13.72
N ALA A 341 12.68 5.81 -13.77
CA ALA A 341 12.71 5.05 -15.02
C ALA A 341 11.54 5.40 -15.96
N CYS A 342 10.39 5.81 -15.42
CA CYS A 342 9.24 6.30 -16.18
C CYS A 342 9.38 7.78 -16.59
N GLY A 343 10.49 8.44 -16.24
CA GLY A 343 10.74 9.85 -16.57
C GLY A 343 10.02 10.85 -15.66
N VAL A 344 9.53 10.42 -14.49
CA VAL A 344 9.03 11.33 -13.45
C VAL A 344 10.21 12.11 -12.88
N SER A 345 10.03 13.43 -12.69
CA SER A 345 11.09 14.29 -12.14
C SER A 345 11.46 13.85 -10.73
N GLU A 346 12.70 14.16 -10.32
CA GLU A 346 13.19 13.80 -8.99
C GLU A 346 12.31 14.39 -7.87
N ASP A 347 11.94 15.66 -8.02
CA ASP A 347 11.04 16.35 -7.11
C ASP A 347 9.70 15.61 -6.97
N LEU A 348 9.05 15.21 -8.08
CA LEU A 348 7.77 14.49 -8.04
C LEU A 348 7.91 13.05 -7.52
N ALA A 349 9.05 12.41 -7.75
CA ALA A 349 9.30 11.05 -7.27
C ALA A 349 9.36 10.99 -5.72
N HIS A 350 9.81 12.06 -5.05
CA HIS A 350 9.81 12.19 -3.59
C HIS A 350 8.42 12.42 -2.99
N THR A 351 7.49 12.90 -3.80
CA THR A 351 6.15 13.32 -3.37
C THR A 351 5.07 12.37 -3.86
N SER A 352 5.46 11.13 -4.15
CA SER A 352 4.57 10.09 -4.69
C SER A 352 4.11 9.11 -3.61
N ILE A 353 2.80 8.87 -3.57
CA ILE A 353 2.17 7.90 -2.67
C ILE A 353 1.56 6.76 -3.47
N ARG A 354 1.83 5.54 -3.01
CA ARG A 354 1.20 4.31 -3.46
C ARG A 354 0.14 3.86 -2.46
N PHE A 355 -1.09 3.80 -2.96
CA PHE A 355 -2.24 3.17 -2.31
C PHE A 355 -2.45 1.77 -2.90
N GLY A 356 -2.40 0.76 -2.04
CA GLY A 356 -2.66 -0.64 -2.36
C GLY A 356 -3.94 -1.11 -1.69
N ILE A 357 -5.04 -1.13 -2.44
CA ILE A 357 -6.36 -1.59 -2.01
C ILE A 357 -6.47 -3.10 -2.18
N GLY A 358 -7.03 -3.78 -1.17
CA GLY A 358 -7.15 -5.23 -1.11
C GLY A 358 -8.54 -5.76 -0.75
N ARG A 359 -8.59 -7.07 -0.48
CA ARG A 359 -9.79 -7.89 -0.23
C ARG A 359 -10.64 -7.37 0.91
N PHE A 360 -10.01 -6.89 1.98
CA PHE A 360 -10.70 -6.50 3.19
C PHE A 360 -10.98 -4.99 3.30
N ASN A 361 -10.54 -4.20 2.31
CA ASN A 361 -10.84 -2.78 2.33
C ASN A 361 -12.31 -2.51 1.99
N THR A 362 -12.90 -1.52 2.65
CA THR A 362 -14.32 -1.16 2.48
C THR A 362 -14.50 0.22 1.86
N GLU A 363 -15.70 0.53 1.36
CA GLU A 363 -16.02 1.88 0.88
C GLU A 363 -15.90 2.93 1.99
N GLU A 364 -16.30 2.56 3.22
CA GLU A 364 -16.24 3.43 4.40
C GLU A 364 -14.79 3.83 4.75
N GLU A 365 -13.84 2.91 4.54
CA GLU A 365 -12.42 3.20 4.70
C GLU A 365 -11.93 4.21 3.66
N ILE A 366 -12.39 4.10 2.41
CA ILE A 366 -12.07 5.09 1.37
C ILE A 366 -12.69 6.45 1.69
N ASP A 367 -13.97 6.49 2.09
CA ASP A 367 -14.65 7.74 2.46
C ASP A 367 -14.01 8.47 3.65
N PHE A 368 -13.42 7.73 4.60
CA PHE A 368 -12.67 8.33 5.71
C PHE A 368 -11.37 9.00 5.25
N VAL A 369 -10.66 8.38 4.30
CA VAL A 369 -9.46 8.97 3.71
C VAL A 369 -9.80 10.31 3.08
N ASP A 370 -10.91 10.37 2.33
CA ASP A 370 -11.39 11.57 1.64
C ASP A 370 -11.59 12.76 2.59
N LYS A 371 -12.47 12.60 3.59
CA LYS A 371 -12.86 13.68 4.51
C LYS A 371 -11.73 14.18 5.41
N VAL A 372 -10.84 13.28 5.84
CA VAL A 372 -9.73 13.65 6.72
C VAL A 372 -8.64 14.38 5.95
N LEU A 373 -8.34 13.97 4.71
CA LEU A 373 -7.38 14.66 3.84
C LEU A 373 -7.83 16.11 3.59
N GLN A 374 -9.09 16.33 3.23
CA GLN A 374 -9.62 17.67 2.91
C GLN A 374 -9.34 18.70 4.03
N HIS A 375 -9.69 18.37 5.28
CA HIS A 375 -9.51 19.31 6.38
C HIS A 375 -8.09 19.31 6.96
N TYR A 376 -7.27 18.28 6.69
CA TYR A 376 -5.86 18.32 7.04
C TYR A 376 -5.06 19.21 6.09
N GLU A 377 -5.27 19.07 4.78
CA GLU A 377 -4.46 19.73 3.75
C GLU A 377 -4.90 21.17 3.51
N ASN A 378 -6.20 21.44 3.61
CA ASN A 378 -6.78 22.77 3.50
C ASN A 378 -7.47 23.20 4.80
N PRO A 379 -6.73 23.25 5.93
CA PRO A 379 -7.31 23.58 7.21
C PRO A 379 -7.82 25.02 7.18
N LYS A 380 -9.13 25.19 7.29
CA LYS A 380 -9.76 26.50 7.24
C LYS A 380 -9.56 27.22 8.55
N ASN A 381 -9.20 28.49 8.48
CA ASN A 381 -9.07 29.36 9.64
C ASN A 381 -7.94 28.98 10.63
N VAL A 382 -6.85 28.38 10.15
CA VAL A 382 -5.62 28.27 10.96
C VAL A 382 -5.10 29.66 11.30
N GLY A 383 -4.72 29.87 12.55
CA GLY A 383 -4.13 31.15 12.98
C GLY A 383 -4.44 31.49 14.43
N THR A 384 -4.31 32.77 14.76
CA THR A 384 -4.60 33.30 16.09
C THR A 384 -5.30 34.62 15.99
N LEU A 385 -6.15 34.90 16.97
CA LEU A 385 -6.75 36.21 17.24
C LEU A 385 -6.01 36.86 18.43
N ASP A 386 -6.09 38.19 18.55
CA ASP A 386 -5.53 38.88 19.72
C ASP A 386 -6.26 38.43 20.98
N LYS A 387 -5.53 37.74 21.87
CA LYS A 387 -6.07 37.19 23.12
C LYS A 387 -6.48 38.27 24.13
N ASN A 388 -5.97 39.49 23.96
CA ASN A 388 -6.24 40.64 24.83
C ASN A 388 -7.50 41.39 24.40
N ASP A 389 -8.02 41.14 23.18
CA ASP A 389 -9.30 41.68 22.75
C ASP A 389 -10.41 41.11 23.67
N PRO A 390 -11.18 41.95 24.38
CA PRO A 390 -12.24 41.49 25.29
C PRO A 390 -13.36 40.73 24.56
N ASN A 391 -13.47 40.91 23.25
CA ASN A 391 -14.43 40.21 22.40
C ASN A 391 -13.89 38.85 21.90
N VAL A 392 -12.67 38.46 22.29
CA VAL A 392 -12.06 37.17 21.93
C VAL A 392 -12.05 36.22 23.12
N GLY A 393 -12.74 35.09 22.96
CA GLY A 393 -12.67 33.94 23.86
C GLY A 393 -11.60 32.94 23.40
N THR A 394 -10.78 32.42 24.33
CA THR A 394 -9.72 31.46 24.03
C THR A 394 -9.91 30.16 24.82
N GLY A 395 -10.11 29.05 24.11
CA GLY A 395 -10.14 27.70 24.65
C GLY A 395 -8.85 26.98 24.35
N LEU A 396 -8.13 26.53 25.37
CA LEU A 396 -6.98 25.62 25.24
C LEU A 396 -7.34 24.32 25.95
N VAL A 397 -7.40 23.23 25.17
CA VAL A 397 -7.84 21.91 25.65
C VAL A 397 -6.91 20.82 25.15
N GLY A 398 -6.90 19.69 25.85
CA GLY A 398 -5.94 18.59 25.64
C GLY A 398 -4.70 18.72 26.51
N ALA A 399 -3.81 17.73 26.44
CA ALA A 399 -2.55 17.70 27.18
C ALA A 399 -1.40 17.24 26.26
N PRO A 400 -0.21 17.85 26.31
CA PRO A 400 0.92 17.41 25.49
C PRO A 400 1.26 15.92 25.68
N ALA A 401 1.02 15.37 26.88
CA ALA A 401 1.24 13.96 27.20
C ALA A 401 0.29 12.99 26.49
N CYS A 402 -0.89 13.44 26.02
CA CYS A 402 -1.84 12.61 25.27
C CYS A 402 -1.76 12.80 23.74
N GLY A 403 -0.87 13.68 23.25
CA GLY A 403 -0.53 13.79 21.83
C GLY A 403 -1.43 14.70 20.99
N ASP A 404 -2.60 15.13 21.49
CA ASP A 404 -3.49 16.07 20.83
C ASP A 404 -3.76 17.29 21.74
N VAL A 405 -3.43 18.50 21.27
CA VAL A 405 -3.68 19.79 21.94
C VAL A 405 -4.31 20.74 20.95
N MET A 406 -5.41 21.39 21.34
CA MET A 406 -6.14 22.34 20.50
C MET A 406 -6.28 23.68 21.21
N ARG A 407 -5.92 24.75 20.50
CA ARG A 407 -6.30 26.11 20.81
C ARG A 407 -7.36 26.56 19.83
N LEU A 408 -8.52 26.96 20.34
CA LEU A 408 -9.58 27.62 19.59
C LEU A 408 -9.75 29.04 20.12
N GLN A 409 -9.83 30.01 19.22
CA GLN A 409 -10.16 31.38 19.54
C GLN A 409 -11.39 31.79 18.73
N ILE A 410 -12.38 32.37 19.38
CA ILE A 410 -13.59 32.88 18.74
C ILE A 410 -13.73 34.37 19.04
N LYS A 411 -14.01 35.18 18.02
CA LYS A 411 -14.34 36.60 18.15
C LYS A 411 -15.84 36.77 18.12
N ILE A 412 -16.40 37.36 19.15
CA ILE A 412 -17.85 37.53 19.34
C ILE A 412 -18.20 39.01 19.21
N SER A 413 -19.21 39.34 18.40
CA SER A 413 -19.74 40.69 18.30
C SER A 413 -20.66 41.05 19.46
N ASP A 414 -20.96 42.34 19.58
CA ASP A 414 -21.83 42.89 20.64
C ASP A 414 -23.25 42.31 20.60
N ASP A 415 -23.70 41.80 19.45
CA ASP A 415 -24.98 41.09 19.27
C ASP A 415 -24.92 39.58 19.67
N GLY A 416 -23.79 39.13 20.22
CA GLY A 416 -23.61 37.77 20.73
C GLY A 416 -23.31 36.71 19.67
N LYS A 417 -22.99 37.11 18.43
CA LYS A 417 -22.62 36.18 17.34
C LYS A 417 -21.12 36.02 17.17
N ILE A 418 -20.68 34.83 16.79
CA ILE A 418 -19.28 34.54 16.49
C ILE A 418 -18.96 35.05 15.08
N GLN A 419 -18.19 36.13 14.97
CA GLN A 419 -17.77 36.74 13.71
C GLN A 419 -16.58 36.03 13.06
N ASP A 420 -15.63 35.58 13.88
CA ASP A 420 -14.45 34.87 13.41
C ASP A 420 -14.06 33.77 14.40
N ALA A 421 -13.39 32.76 13.89
CA ALA A 421 -12.90 31.63 14.66
C ALA A 421 -11.57 31.23 14.07
N LYS A 422 -10.55 31.09 14.91
CA LYS A 422 -9.20 30.66 14.52
C LYS A 422 -8.75 29.50 15.39
N PHE A 423 -7.96 28.60 14.81
CA PHE A 423 -7.42 27.48 15.58
C PHE A 423 -5.91 27.27 15.36
N LYS A 424 -5.29 26.65 16.37
CA LYS A 424 -4.00 25.96 16.25
C LYS A 424 -4.10 24.63 16.97
N THR A 425 -3.85 23.54 16.25
CA THR A 425 -3.90 22.19 16.80
C THR A 425 -2.61 21.46 16.52
N PHE A 426 -2.06 20.87 17.57
CA PHE A 426 -0.96 19.93 17.48
C PHE A 426 -1.55 18.55 17.76
N GLY A 427 -1.59 17.67 16.77
CA GLY A 427 -2.27 16.39 16.92
C GLY A 427 -2.36 15.58 15.63
N CYS A 428 -3.18 14.54 15.64
CA CYS A 428 -3.44 13.74 14.44
C CYS A 428 -4.24 14.46 13.36
N GLY A 429 -4.22 13.96 12.11
CA GLY A 429 -5.01 14.51 11.02
C GLY A 429 -6.49 14.68 11.36
N SER A 430 -7.09 13.71 12.08
CA SER A 430 -8.46 13.80 12.58
C SER A 430 -8.67 14.90 13.62
N ALA A 431 -7.66 15.24 14.42
CA ALA A 431 -7.73 16.36 15.38
C ALA A 431 -7.65 17.69 14.65
N ILE A 432 -6.73 17.83 13.68
CA ILE A 432 -6.64 19.01 12.81
C ILE A 432 -7.95 19.18 12.03
N ALA A 433 -8.49 18.08 11.48
CA ALA A 433 -9.75 18.08 10.74
C ALA A 433 -10.95 18.50 11.60
N SER A 434 -11.09 17.91 12.79
CA SER A 434 -12.12 18.31 13.77
C SER A 434 -11.99 19.77 14.15
N SER A 435 -10.75 20.27 14.30
CA SER A 435 -10.48 21.67 14.64
C SER A 435 -10.87 22.62 13.51
N SER A 436 -10.52 22.27 12.28
CA SER A 436 -10.90 23.04 11.09
C SER A 436 -12.42 23.11 10.97
N LEU A 437 -13.10 21.96 10.99
CA LEU A 437 -14.55 21.87 10.80
C LEU A 437 -15.32 22.73 11.81
N VAL A 438 -14.97 22.66 13.10
CA VAL A 438 -15.69 23.44 14.11
C VAL A 438 -15.49 24.95 13.94
N THR A 439 -14.35 25.41 13.42
CA THR A 439 -14.17 26.85 13.15
C THR A 439 -15.11 27.36 12.06
N GLU A 440 -15.51 26.50 11.12
CA GLU A 440 -16.49 26.84 10.10
C GLU A 440 -17.90 26.80 10.67
N TRP A 441 -18.21 25.76 11.47
CA TRP A 441 -19.54 25.59 12.06
C TRP A 441 -19.91 26.67 13.07
N VAL A 442 -18.96 27.16 13.86
CA VAL A 442 -19.26 28.17 14.90
C VAL A 442 -19.43 29.57 14.32
N LYS A 443 -18.87 29.88 13.15
CA LYS A 443 -19.01 31.20 12.52
C LYS A 443 -20.46 31.50 12.19
N GLY A 444 -20.90 32.72 12.49
CA GLY A 444 -22.26 33.19 12.28
C GLY A 444 -23.29 32.70 13.30
N LYS A 445 -22.95 31.72 14.15
CA LYS A 445 -23.82 31.25 15.23
C LYS A 445 -23.73 32.18 16.45
N THR A 446 -24.82 32.23 17.21
CA THR A 446 -24.80 32.77 18.57
C THR A 446 -23.98 31.87 19.50
N VAL A 447 -23.51 32.43 20.62
CA VAL A 447 -22.79 31.67 21.64
C VAL A 447 -23.59 30.46 22.14
N ASP A 448 -24.91 30.60 22.32
CA ASP A 448 -25.75 29.51 22.80
C ASP A 448 -25.97 28.42 21.74
N GLU A 449 -26.12 28.79 20.46
CA GLU A 449 -26.15 27.83 19.35
C GLU A 449 -24.82 27.08 19.21
N ALA A 450 -23.68 27.76 19.33
CA ALA A 450 -22.38 27.12 19.28
C ALA A 450 -22.18 26.10 20.42
N MET A 451 -22.73 26.37 21.61
CA MET A 451 -22.73 25.43 22.75
C MET A 451 -23.55 24.15 22.52
N THR A 452 -24.46 24.15 21.54
CA THR A 452 -25.24 22.96 21.20
C THR A 452 -24.48 21.96 20.33
N ILE A 453 -23.38 22.36 19.70
CA ILE A 453 -22.54 21.48 18.86
C ILE A 453 -21.97 20.36 19.73
N LYS A 454 -22.24 19.12 19.34
CA LYS A 454 -21.76 17.92 20.02
C LYS A 454 -20.67 17.22 19.24
N ASN A 455 -19.76 16.55 19.96
CA ASN A 455 -18.75 15.67 19.40
C ASN A 455 -19.36 14.60 18.49
N THR A 456 -20.56 14.11 18.79
CA THR A 456 -21.25 13.12 17.95
C THR A 456 -21.57 13.65 16.55
N GLN A 457 -21.93 14.93 16.44
CA GLN A 457 -22.17 15.58 15.14
C GLN A 457 -20.86 15.79 14.38
N ILE A 458 -19.81 16.24 15.07
CA ILE A 458 -18.47 16.41 14.49
C ILE A 458 -17.91 15.07 14.00
N ALA A 459 -18.05 14.02 14.81
CA ALA A 459 -17.63 12.66 14.47
C ALA A 459 -18.41 12.10 13.29
N GLN A 460 -19.72 12.33 13.24
CA GLN A 460 -20.56 11.91 12.12
C GLN A 460 -20.17 12.61 10.82
N GLU A 461 -19.95 13.93 10.86
CA GLU A 461 -19.59 14.71 9.69
C GLU A 461 -18.28 14.24 9.07
N LEU A 462 -17.24 14.09 9.90
CA LEU A 462 -15.91 13.64 9.48
C LEU A 462 -15.81 12.12 9.30
N SER A 463 -16.91 11.38 9.44
CA SER A 463 -16.92 9.91 9.44
C SER A 463 -15.88 9.31 10.40
N LEU A 464 -15.68 9.92 11.58
CA LEU A 464 -14.64 9.48 12.51
C LEU A 464 -14.96 8.09 13.06
N PRO A 465 -13.99 7.16 13.06
CA PRO A 465 -14.15 5.90 13.75
C PRO A 465 -14.23 6.12 15.27
N PRO A 466 -14.85 5.20 16.03
CA PRO A 466 -14.99 5.31 17.48
C PRO A 466 -13.70 5.55 18.25
N VAL A 467 -12.57 5.00 17.78
CA VAL A 467 -11.25 5.24 18.36
C VAL A 467 -10.76 6.69 18.22
N LYS A 468 -11.35 7.50 17.35
CA LYS A 468 -11.03 8.93 17.11
C LYS A 468 -12.10 9.89 17.62
N ILE A 469 -13.13 9.41 18.33
CA ILE A 469 -14.14 10.29 18.94
C ILE A 469 -13.49 11.29 19.91
N HIS A 470 -12.36 10.94 20.54
CA HIS A 470 -11.61 11.88 21.38
C HIS A 470 -11.17 13.15 20.62
N CYS A 471 -10.91 13.08 19.30
CA CYS A 471 -10.59 14.25 18.48
C CYS A 471 -11.81 15.19 18.31
N SER A 472 -13.00 14.62 18.16
CA SER A 472 -14.26 15.40 18.14
C SER A 472 -14.65 15.94 19.51
N VAL A 473 -14.35 15.22 20.59
CA VAL A 473 -14.53 15.68 21.97
C VAL A 473 -13.60 16.85 22.26
N LEU A 474 -12.35 16.76 21.85
CA LEU A 474 -11.38 17.85 21.95
C LEU A 474 -11.91 19.12 21.28
N ALA A 475 -12.50 19.00 20.09
CA ALA A 475 -13.09 20.13 19.37
C ALA A 475 -14.34 20.70 20.07
N GLU A 476 -15.26 19.84 20.57
CA GLU A 476 -16.40 20.28 21.37
C GLU A 476 -15.97 21.02 22.65
N ASP A 477 -14.99 20.48 23.37
CA ASP A 477 -14.49 21.07 24.61
C ASP A 477 -13.76 22.39 24.35
N ALA A 478 -13.07 22.51 23.21
CA ALA A 478 -12.45 23.77 22.79
C ALA A 478 -13.49 24.89 22.59
N ILE A 479 -14.65 24.57 21.99
CA ILE A 479 -15.77 25.51 21.83
C ILE A 479 -16.25 25.98 23.21
N LYS A 480 -16.55 25.04 24.11
CA LYS A 480 -17.02 25.36 25.46
C LYS A 480 -16.02 26.20 26.25
N ALA A 481 -14.74 25.83 26.18
CA ALA A 481 -13.67 26.56 26.87
C ALA A 481 -13.50 27.99 26.34
N ALA A 482 -13.55 28.17 25.01
CA ALA A 482 -13.44 29.50 24.40
C ALA A 482 -14.63 30.40 24.79
N ILE A 483 -15.84 29.86 24.80
CA ILE A 483 -17.05 30.56 25.23
C ILE A 483 -16.98 30.92 26.72
N ALA A 484 -16.53 30.00 27.57
CA ALA A 484 -16.38 30.23 29.00
C ALA A 484 -15.36 31.35 29.31
N ASP A 485 -14.23 31.37 28.59
CA ASP A 485 -13.22 32.45 28.70
C ASP A 485 -13.82 33.81 28.33
N TRP A 486 -14.55 33.90 27.21
CA TRP A 486 -15.22 35.13 26.81
C TRP A 486 -16.29 35.59 27.82
N ARG A 487 -17.12 34.67 28.34
CA ARG A 487 -18.12 34.97 29.37
C ARG A 487 -17.45 35.48 30.65
N LYS A 488 -16.31 34.93 31.05
CA LYS A 488 -15.55 35.40 32.22
C LYS A 488 -15.03 36.83 32.02
N LYS A 489 -14.48 37.14 30.84
CA LYS A 489 -13.97 38.48 30.50
C LYS A 489 -15.09 39.54 30.49
N ASN A 490 -16.27 39.20 29.98
CA ASN A 490 -17.38 40.16 29.87
C ASN A 490 -18.29 40.18 31.10
N GLY A 491 -18.37 39.10 31.87
CA GLY A 491 -19.02 39.08 33.19
C GLY A 491 -18.29 39.96 34.22
N ALA A 492 -16.96 40.06 34.13
CA ALA A 492 -16.16 40.98 34.95
C ALA A 492 -16.44 42.47 34.66
N LYS A 493 -16.74 42.83 33.40
CA LYS A 493 -17.11 44.21 33.02
C LYS A 493 -18.44 44.67 33.64
N THR A 494 -19.41 43.76 33.81
CA THR A 494 -20.68 44.07 34.49
C THR A 494 -20.53 44.35 35.99
N ALA A 495 -19.46 43.84 36.63
CA ALA A 495 -19.20 44.07 38.05
C ALA A 495 -18.46 45.39 38.33
N GLU A 496 -17.61 45.86 37.41
CA GLU A 496 -16.90 47.15 37.53
C GLU A 496 -17.78 48.37 37.22
N ALA A 497 -18.91 48.19 36.52
CA ALA A 497 -19.87 49.27 36.21
C ALA A 497 -20.78 49.67 37.40
N ILE A 498 -20.67 49.00 38.55
CA ILE A 498 -21.48 49.25 39.76
C ILE A 498 -20.57 49.83 40.85
N GLN A 499 -20.11 51.07 40.69
CA GLN A 499 -19.58 51.87 41.81
C GLN A 499 -20.40 53.17 41.92
N PRO A 500 -21.01 53.47 43.09
CA PRO A 500 -21.79 54.69 43.27
C PRO A 500 -20.89 55.93 43.39
N GLN A 501 -21.32 57.04 42.77
CA GLN A 501 -20.69 58.35 42.91
C GLN A 501 -20.70 58.85 44.37
N PRO A 502 -19.71 59.63 44.81
CA PRO A 502 -19.65 60.11 46.18
C PRO A 502 -20.62 61.29 46.41
N GLU A 503 -21.64 61.08 47.24
CA GLU A 503 -22.51 62.14 47.74
C GLU A 503 -21.77 63.09 48.70
N GLN A 504 -22.11 64.37 48.53
CA GLN A 504 -21.57 65.52 49.24
C GLN A 504 -21.95 65.50 50.73
N ARG A 505 -21.00 65.82 51.60
CA ARG A 505 -21.21 66.06 53.04
C ARG A 505 -21.97 67.37 53.27
N ALA A 506 -23.00 67.33 54.10
CA ALA A 506 -23.52 68.47 54.83
C ALA A 506 -23.51 68.16 56.34
N GLU A 507 -22.85 69.06 57.06
CA GLU A 507 -22.73 69.32 58.52
C GLU A 507 -22.27 68.20 59.47
#